data_AF-A0A5D0QMX6-F1
#
_entry.id   AF-A0A5D0QMX6-F1
#
_cell.length_a   1.000
_cell.length_b   1.000
_cell.length_c   1.000
_cell.angle_alpha   90.00
_cell.angle_beta   90.00
_cell.angle_gamma   90.00
#
_symmetry.space_group_name_H-M   'P 1'
#
loop_
_entity.id
_entity.type
_entity.pdbx_description
1 polymer ?
#
loop_
_entity_poly.entity_id
_entity_poly.type
_entity_poly.pdbx_seq_one_letter_code
_entity_poly.pdbx_strand_id
1 'polypeptide(L)'
;MSVVLAVLGVVASIAGIVQTVVVIIERAERKRREARTATSERRRDSVSGRAVSRRKNAASPIEPPWNPDLVGSSWRSALAYLLGFVGGLIFRRDQRPDVRFHAVQSILIDIVAVVSFLVTLVLAGVYASTRYQGASAESLSDDVVMWTWALASILGPPALHLLLTVLTLTGRSPRVPLLWKVAATVTARPSEDAGRIPDLASPVLSRPLPRQSEGIDVAESASTAHAFDLVWDRIGRYEGEVFRLRRGGTFTYRLRDNDVCPDRAKISIHRSNFVRAWDRRPLSGPGQLSKDIIGPSYVYAILTDSRIATEEGSVVPHMSTELIAERPYESALHHGRRAAQGRCSWHGQTCEDSVVASVLTRDKGGETWHAVCQRALSALRGD
;
A
#
# COMPACT_ATOMS: atom_id res chain seq x y z
N MET A 1 10.88 1.64 -53.05
CA MET A 1 9.48 1.29 -52.73
C MET A 1 9.32 -0.02 -51.96
N SER A 2 9.98 -1.13 -52.35
CA SER A 2 9.74 -2.45 -51.74
C SER A 2 10.01 -2.54 -50.23
N VAL A 3 11.06 -1.87 -49.73
CA VAL A 3 11.35 -1.85 -48.29
C VAL A 3 10.28 -1.09 -47.50
N VAL A 4 9.80 0.04 -48.01
CA VAL A 4 8.72 0.81 -47.37
C VAL A 4 7.43 0.00 -47.30
N LEU A 5 7.09 -0.73 -48.37
CA LEU A 5 5.93 -1.63 -48.38
C LEU A 5 6.09 -2.81 -47.41
N ALA A 6 7.30 -3.37 -47.28
CA ALA A 6 7.58 -4.43 -46.32
C ALA A 6 7.44 -3.94 -44.86
N VAL A 7 7.94 -2.74 -44.55
CA VAL A 7 7.81 -2.11 -43.23
C VAL A 7 6.34 -1.84 -42.91
N LEU A 8 5.58 -1.26 -43.86
CA LEU A 8 4.16 -1.01 -43.68
C LEU A 8 3.35 -2.30 -43.48
N GLY A 9 3.72 -3.37 -44.19
CA GLY A 9 3.11 -4.70 -44.00
C GLY A 9 3.35 -5.27 -42.60
N VAL A 10 4.58 -5.14 -42.06
CA VAL A 10 4.91 -5.59 -40.70
C VAL A 10 4.17 -4.76 -39.65
N VAL A 11 4.14 -3.42 -39.80
CA VAL A 11 3.42 -2.53 -38.89
C VAL A 11 1.92 -2.83 -38.88
N ALA A 12 1.31 -3.02 -40.06
CA ALA A 12 -0.10 -3.38 -40.19
C ALA A 12 -0.40 -4.74 -39.54
N SER A 13 0.49 -5.72 -39.72
CA SER A 13 0.37 -7.05 -39.09
C SER A 13 0.39 -6.97 -37.57
N ILE A 14 1.33 -6.20 -37.00
CA ILE A 14 1.44 -6.00 -35.55
C ILE A 14 0.20 -5.28 -35.01
N ALA A 15 -0.27 -4.22 -35.69
CA ALA A 15 -1.49 -3.52 -35.31
C ALA A 15 -2.70 -4.48 -35.29
N GLY A 16 -2.82 -5.35 -36.29
CA GLY A 16 -3.86 -6.38 -36.34
C GLY A 16 -3.79 -7.39 -35.18
N ILE A 17 -2.58 -7.84 -34.82
CA ILE A 17 -2.37 -8.74 -33.68
C ILE A 17 -2.76 -8.05 -32.36
N VAL A 18 -2.31 -6.81 -32.15
CA VAL A 18 -2.63 -6.03 -30.93
C VAL A 18 -4.14 -5.83 -30.82
N GLN A 19 -4.81 -5.44 -31.91
CA GLN A 19 -6.25 -5.23 -31.93
C GLN A 19 -7.02 -6.52 -31.63
N THR A 20 -6.57 -7.66 -32.16
CA THR A 20 -7.16 -8.97 -31.87
C THR A 20 -7.02 -9.34 -30.39
N VAL A 21 -5.85 -9.10 -29.79
CA VAL A 21 -5.62 -9.35 -28.35
C VAL A 21 -6.52 -8.47 -27.49
N VAL A 22 -6.66 -7.18 -27.81
CA VAL A 22 -7.55 -6.26 -27.10
C VAL A 22 -9.00 -6.75 -27.13
N VAL A 23 -9.50 -7.14 -28.30
CA VAL A 23 -10.87 -7.68 -28.47
C VAL A 23 -11.08 -8.97 -27.66
N ILE A 24 -10.09 -9.86 -27.63
CA ILE A 24 -10.14 -11.10 -26.82
C ILE A 24 -10.22 -10.76 -25.33
N ILE A 25 -9.43 -9.79 -24.86
CA ILE A 25 -9.44 -9.33 -23.46
C ILE A 25 -10.79 -8.73 -23.10
N GLU A 26 -11.33 -7.81 -23.91
CA GLU A 26 -12.63 -7.19 -23.67
C GLU A 26 -13.76 -8.22 -23.65
N ARG A 27 -13.76 -9.18 -24.59
CA ARG A 27 -14.77 -10.24 -24.63
C ARG A 27 -14.68 -11.15 -23.41
N ALA A 28 -13.48 -11.44 -22.92
CA ALA A 28 -13.27 -12.21 -21.70
C ALA A 28 -13.71 -11.45 -20.44
N GLU A 29 -13.51 -10.14 -20.38
CA GLU A 29 -14.01 -9.30 -19.29
C GLU A 29 -15.53 -9.20 -19.29
N ARG A 30 -16.16 -9.06 -20.46
CA ARG A 30 -17.62 -9.01 -20.61
C ARG A 30 -18.29 -10.28 -20.08
N LYS A 31 -17.82 -11.45 -20.51
CA LYS A 31 -18.31 -12.76 -20.00
C LYS A 31 -18.16 -12.91 -18.49
N ARG A 32 -17.15 -12.29 -17.88
CA ARG A 32 -16.92 -12.34 -16.43
C ARG A 32 -17.83 -11.40 -15.66
N ARG A 33 -18.14 -10.22 -16.20
CA ARG A 33 -19.14 -9.32 -15.63
C ARG A 33 -20.50 -10.03 -15.61
N GLU A 34 -20.87 -10.68 -16.71
CA GLU A 34 -22.08 -11.51 -16.82
C GLU A 34 -22.10 -12.68 -15.82
N ALA A 35 -20.98 -13.39 -15.64
CA ALA A 35 -20.91 -14.49 -14.66
C ALA A 35 -21.01 -14.01 -13.20
N ARG A 36 -20.44 -12.83 -12.88
CA ARG A 36 -20.52 -12.23 -11.54
C ARG A 36 -21.92 -11.76 -11.21
N THR A 37 -22.60 -11.11 -12.15
CA THR A 37 -24.00 -10.69 -11.96
C THR A 37 -24.90 -11.90 -11.74
N ALA A 38 -24.79 -12.94 -12.60
CA ALA A 38 -25.55 -14.18 -12.45
C ALA A 38 -25.29 -14.89 -11.11
N THR A 39 -24.05 -14.90 -10.63
CA THR A 39 -23.71 -15.52 -9.32
C THR A 39 -24.23 -14.69 -8.15
N SER A 40 -24.19 -13.35 -8.23
CA SER A 40 -24.70 -12.47 -7.18
C SER A 40 -26.22 -12.54 -7.04
N GLU A 41 -26.93 -12.69 -8.16
CA GLU A 41 -28.38 -12.83 -8.24
C GLU A 41 -28.79 -14.18 -7.62
N ARG A 42 -28.14 -15.28 -8.02
CA ARG A 42 -28.37 -16.61 -7.43
C ARG A 42 -28.04 -16.67 -5.94
N ARG A 43 -27.05 -15.90 -5.47
CA ARG A 43 -26.70 -15.83 -4.04
C ARG A 43 -27.74 -15.03 -3.25
N ARG A 44 -28.28 -13.96 -3.81
CA ARG A 44 -29.37 -13.17 -3.20
C ARG A 44 -30.62 -14.02 -3.01
N ASP A 45 -30.95 -14.87 -3.99
CA ASP A 45 -32.09 -15.80 -3.88
C ASP A 45 -31.83 -16.93 -2.86
N SER A 46 -30.60 -17.43 -2.77
CA SER A 46 -30.25 -18.52 -1.84
C SER A 46 -30.16 -18.10 -0.37
N VAL A 47 -29.90 -16.82 -0.08
CA VAL A 47 -29.75 -16.31 1.29
C VAL A 47 -31.13 -16.05 1.94
N SER A 48 -32.20 -15.96 1.16
CA SER A 48 -33.57 -15.87 1.70
C SER A 48 -34.13 -17.19 2.25
N GLY A 49 -33.42 -18.32 2.13
CA GLY A 49 -34.00 -19.64 2.43
C GLY A 49 -33.15 -20.62 3.24
N ARG A 50 -31.99 -20.24 3.81
CA ARG A 50 -31.15 -21.22 4.51
C ARG A 50 -30.42 -20.66 5.74
N ALA A 51 -31.17 -20.53 6.83
CA ALA A 51 -30.60 -20.67 8.16
C ALA A 51 -30.28 -22.15 8.44
N VAL A 52 -29.25 -22.36 9.25
CA VAL A 52 -28.84 -23.62 9.89
C VAL A 52 -27.86 -24.51 9.12
N SER A 53 -26.70 -24.67 9.77
CA SER A 53 -25.80 -25.83 9.80
C SER A 53 -24.39 -25.63 9.22
N ARG A 54 -23.44 -25.72 10.15
CA ARG A 54 -22.21 -26.54 10.11
C ARG A 54 -20.90 -25.75 10.10
N ARG A 55 -20.22 -25.73 11.24
CA ARG A 55 -18.77 -25.52 11.29
C ARG A 55 -18.12 -26.55 12.22
N LYS A 56 -17.45 -27.52 11.59
CA LYS A 56 -16.57 -28.50 12.24
C LYS A 56 -15.20 -27.86 12.52
N ASN A 57 -14.63 -28.32 13.62
CA ASN A 57 -13.36 -27.97 14.23
C ASN A 57 -12.16 -28.04 13.26
N ALA A 58 -11.24 -27.09 13.37
CA ALA A 58 -9.89 -27.19 12.80
C ALA A 58 -8.88 -26.70 13.84
N ALA A 59 -7.99 -27.60 14.26
CA ALA A 59 -6.85 -27.34 15.11
C ALA A 59 -5.84 -26.45 14.38
N SER A 60 -5.23 -25.51 15.09
CA SER A 60 -4.23 -24.59 14.53
C SER A 60 -2.87 -25.28 14.42
N PRO A 61 -2.20 -25.24 13.25
CA PRO A 61 -0.87 -25.81 13.09
C PRO A 61 0.19 -24.92 13.75
N ILE A 62 1.24 -25.57 14.23
CA ILE A 62 2.47 -24.95 14.75
C ILE A 62 3.15 -24.18 13.60
N GLU A 63 3.40 -22.88 13.81
CA GLU A 63 4.07 -22.01 12.84
C GLU A 63 5.57 -22.32 12.76
N PRO A 64 6.13 -22.56 11.54
CA PRO A 64 7.57 -22.73 11.36
C PRO A 64 8.32 -21.38 11.52
N PRO A 65 9.59 -21.41 11.95
CA PRO A 65 10.36 -20.22 12.34
C PRO A 65 10.84 -19.32 11.19
N TRP A 66 10.45 -19.58 9.93
CA TRP A 66 10.75 -18.73 8.78
C TRP A 66 9.45 -18.14 8.24
N ASN A 67 9.38 -16.81 8.09
CA ASN A 67 8.20 -16.13 7.56
C ASN A 67 8.07 -16.39 6.03
N PRO A 68 7.16 -17.27 5.59
CA PRO A 68 7.05 -17.66 4.19
C PRO A 68 6.46 -16.54 3.31
N ASP A 69 5.91 -15.48 3.89
CA ASP A 69 5.32 -14.36 3.14
C ASP A 69 6.39 -13.44 2.51
N LEU A 70 7.58 -13.37 3.11
CA LEU A 70 8.71 -12.61 2.59
C LEU A 70 9.39 -13.30 1.40
N VAL A 71 9.56 -14.63 1.46
CA VAL A 71 10.09 -15.42 0.34
C VAL A 71 9.01 -15.61 -0.73
N GLY A 72 7.74 -15.76 -0.34
CA GLY A 72 6.62 -16.07 -1.23
C GLY A 72 6.22 -14.97 -2.22
N SER A 73 6.61 -13.71 -1.97
CA SER A 73 6.30 -12.57 -2.85
C SER A 73 7.40 -12.25 -3.87
N SER A 74 8.67 -12.52 -3.53
CA SER A 74 9.83 -12.19 -4.36
C SER A 74 9.95 -13.12 -5.59
N TRP A 75 9.70 -14.42 -5.45
CA TRP A 75 9.82 -15.36 -6.58
C TRP A 75 8.76 -15.15 -7.67
N ARG A 76 7.53 -14.75 -7.31
CA ARG A 76 6.47 -14.44 -8.29
C ARG A 76 6.81 -13.21 -9.13
N SER A 77 7.39 -12.21 -8.47
CA SER A 77 7.88 -11.00 -9.13
C SER A 77 9.05 -11.31 -10.05
N ALA A 78 9.97 -12.19 -9.63
CA ALA A 78 11.07 -12.66 -10.46
C ALA A 78 10.58 -13.49 -11.68
N LEU A 79 9.60 -14.38 -11.49
CA LEU A 79 8.99 -15.13 -12.60
C LEU A 79 8.29 -14.23 -13.62
N ALA A 80 7.73 -13.10 -13.18
CA ALA A 80 7.14 -12.12 -14.09
C ALA A 80 8.17 -11.55 -15.06
N TYR A 81 9.44 -11.42 -14.65
CA TYR A 81 10.55 -11.02 -15.54
C TYR A 81 11.13 -12.18 -16.35
N LEU A 82 11.19 -13.38 -15.76
CA LEU A 82 11.77 -14.57 -16.41
C LEU A 82 10.94 -15.03 -17.63
N LEU A 83 9.62 -14.93 -17.52
CA LEU A 83 8.68 -15.35 -18.58
C LEU A 83 8.28 -14.18 -19.50
N GLY A 84 8.90 -13.01 -19.33
CA GLY A 84 8.60 -11.79 -20.09
C GLY A 84 7.10 -11.53 -20.22
N PHE A 85 6.63 -11.43 -21.46
CA PHE A 85 5.27 -11.03 -21.80
C PHE A 85 4.24 -12.03 -21.28
N VAL A 86 4.55 -13.32 -21.37
CA VAL A 86 3.69 -14.42 -20.89
C VAL A 86 3.60 -14.38 -19.37
N GLY A 87 4.72 -14.17 -18.69
CA GLY A 87 4.77 -13.96 -17.24
C GLY A 87 3.94 -12.75 -16.82
N GLY A 88 4.14 -11.62 -17.47
CA GLY A 88 3.38 -10.40 -17.23
C GLY A 88 1.87 -10.59 -17.39
N LEU A 89 1.41 -11.31 -18.41
CA LEU A 89 -0.02 -11.60 -18.61
C LEU A 89 -0.60 -12.51 -17.53
N ILE A 90 0.14 -13.53 -17.10
CA ILE A 90 -0.28 -14.44 -16.01
C ILE A 90 -0.37 -13.67 -14.69
N PHE A 91 0.67 -12.90 -14.36
CA PHE A 91 0.79 -12.19 -13.08
C PHE A 91 0.00 -10.88 -13.01
N ARG A 92 -0.48 -10.33 -14.14
CA ARG A 92 -1.47 -9.24 -14.16
C ARG A 92 -2.75 -9.60 -13.41
N ARG A 93 -3.07 -10.89 -13.28
CA ARG A 93 -4.23 -11.38 -12.50
C ARG A 93 -3.97 -11.49 -11.00
N ASP A 94 -2.73 -11.39 -10.52
CA ASP A 94 -2.46 -11.40 -9.08
C ASP A 94 -3.02 -10.12 -8.44
N GLN A 95 -3.67 -10.25 -7.29
CA GLN A 95 -4.27 -9.13 -6.55
C GLN A 95 -3.21 -8.30 -5.81
N ARG A 96 -2.00 -8.86 -5.64
CA ARG A 96 -0.90 -8.20 -4.92
C ARG A 96 -0.36 -7.02 -5.74
N PRO A 97 -0.35 -5.79 -5.19
CA PRO A 97 0.05 -4.59 -5.94
C PRO A 97 1.50 -4.67 -6.44
N ASP A 98 2.40 -5.25 -5.65
CA ASP A 98 3.82 -5.37 -6.02
C ASP A 98 4.01 -6.30 -7.23
N VAL A 99 3.30 -7.43 -7.26
CA VAL A 99 3.35 -8.39 -8.38
C VAL A 99 2.80 -7.76 -9.66
N ARG A 100 1.69 -7.00 -9.56
CA ARG A 100 1.11 -6.28 -10.70
C ARG A 100 2.06 -5.23 -11.25
N PHE A 101 2.75 -4.50 -10.38
CA PHE A 101 3.73 -3.51 -10.78
C PHE A 101 4.86 -4.13 -11.61
N HIS A 102 5.46 -5.21 -11.09
CA HIS A 102 6.54 -5.91 -11.81
C HIS A 102 6.05 -6.59 -13.10
N ALA A 103 4.83 -7.13 -13.12
CA ALA A 103 4.22 -7.67 -14.32
C ALA A 103 4.02 -6.62 -15.42
N VAL A 104 3.52 -5.42 -15.08
CA VAL A 104 3.36 -4.32 -16.04
C VAL A 104 4.71 -3.81 -16.53
N GLN A 105 5.69 -3.68 -15.64
CA GLN A 105 7.04 -3.28 -16.01
C GLN A 105 7.69 -4.29 -16.98
N SER A 106 7.54 -5.60 -16.74
CA SER A 106 8.02 -6.65 -17.65
C SER A 106 7.39 -6.54 -19.04
N ILE A 107 6.06 -6.40 -19.12
CA ILE A 107 5.33 -6.23 -20.40
C ILE A 107 5.85 -5.02 -21.18
N LEU A 108 6.08 -3.89 -20.51
CA LEU A 108 6.57 -2.68 -21.18
C LEU A 108 7.98 -2.87 -21.74
N ILE A 109 8.86 -3.57 -21.01
CA ILE A 109 10.21 -3.87 -21.49
C ILE A 109 10.15 -4.77 -22.72
N ASP A 110 9.30 -5.80 -22.71
CA ASP A 110 9.14 -6.67 -23.88
C ASP A 110 8.61 -5.92 -25.10
N ILE A 111 7.66 -5.00 -24.92
CA ILE A 111 7.17 -4.16 -26.04
C ILE A 111 8.30 -3.33 -26.62
N VAL A 112 9.11 -2.68 -25.77
CA VAL A 112 10.26 -1.88 -26.22
C VAL A 112 11.30 -2.76 -26.92
N ALA A 113 11.56 -3.96 -26.38
CA ALA A 113 12.48 -4.92 -26.97
C ALA A 113 12.05 -5.35 -28.37
N VAL A 114 10.78 -5.71 -28.55
CA VAL A 114 10.21 -6.12 -29.84
C VAL A 114 10.25 -4.97 -30.84
N VAL A 115 9.85 -3.76 -30.44
CA VAL A 115 9.90 -2.58 -31.32
C VAL A 115 11.35 -2.27 -31.73
N SER A 116 12.29 -2.28 -30.77
CA SER A 116 13.72 -2.05 -31.05
C SER A 116 14.28 -3.10 -32.01
N PHE A 117 13.93 -4.37 -31.83
CA PHE A 117 14.35 -5.47 -32.70
C PHE A 117 13.81 -5.30 -34.12
N LEU A 118 12.54 -4.94 -34.28
CA LEU A 118 11.94 -4.72 -35.59
C LEU A 118 12.57 -3.53 -36.32
N VAL A 119 12.78 -2.41 -35.63
CA VAL A 119 13.52 -1.26 -36.17
C VAL A 119 14.93 -1.68 -36.59
N THR A 120 15.58 -2.54 -35.80
CA THR A 120 16.89 -3.12 -36.11
C THR A 120 16.90 -3.93 -37.39
N LEU A 121 15.94 -4.83 -37.56
CA LEU A 121 15.81 -5.62 -38.78
C LEU A 121 15.59 -4.74 -40.01
N VAL A 122 14.74 -3.71 -39.89
CA VAL A 122 14.45 -2.79 -41.00
C VAL A 122 15.69 -1.99 -41.39
N LEU A 123 16.38 -1.39 -40.42
CA LEU A 123 17.58 -0.60 -40.68
C LEU A 123 18.73 -1.47 -41.21
N ALA A 124 18.91 -2.67 -40.68
CA ALA A 124 19.88 -3.63 -41.21
C ALA A 124 19.56 -4.03 -42.65
N GLY A 125 18.28 -4.23 -42.98
CA GLY A 125 17.83 -4.53 -44.34
C GLY A 125 18.07 -3.37 -45.32
N VAL A 126 17.79 -2.13 -44.90
CA VAL A 126 18.10 -0.92 -45.68
C VAL A 126 19.61 -0.77 -45.88
N TYR A 127 20.39 -0.96 -44.81
CA TYR A 127 21.85 -0.89 -44.86
C TYR A 127 22.42 -1.94 -45.82
N ALA A 128 22.02 -3.21 -45.69
CA ALA A 128 22.44 -4.27 -46.60
C ALA A 128 22.04 -3.95 -48.05
N SER A 129 20.78 -3.54 -48.28
CA SER A 129 20.31 -3.21 -49.63
C SER A 129 21.12 -2.07 -50.28
N THR A 130 21.45 -1.02 -49.52
CA THR A 130 22.23 0.11 -50.04
C THR A 130 23.70 -0.23 -50.25
N ARG A 131 24.30 -1.02 -49.35
CA ARG A 131 25.69 -1.45 -49.44
C ARG A 131 25.95 -2.39 -50.63
N TYR A 132 25.06 -3.36 -50.85
CA TYR A 132 25.24 -4.39 -51.88
C TYR A 132 24.78 -3.98 -53.29
N GLN A 133 24.13 -2.82 -53.47
CA GLN A 133 23.63 -2.38 -54.78
C GLN A 133 24.60 -1.52 -55.60
N GLY A 134 25.80 -1.16 -55.12
CA GLY A 134 26.69 -0.36 -55.98
C GLY A 134 28.03 0.13 -55.43
N ALA A 135 28.54 -0.37 -54.31
CA ALA A 135 29.81 0.10 -53.75
C ALA A 135 30.84 -1.04 -53.64
N SER A 136 32.06 -0.79 -54.11
CA SER A 136 33.22 -1.66 -53.86
C SER A 136 33.43 -1.86 -52.36
N ALA A 137 33.88 -3.06 -51.98
CA ALA A 137 33.86 -3.59 -50.62
C ALA A 137 34.95 -3.00 -49.68
N GLU A 138 35.38 -1.74 -49.85
CA GLU A 138 36.67 -1.29 -49.28
C GLU A 138 36.62 -0.67 -47.86
N SER A 139 35.45 -0.41 -47.28
CA SER A 139 35.31 0.09 -45.91
C SER A 139 34.78 -1.00 -44.97
N LEU A 140 35.69 -1.65 -44.23
CA LEU A 140 35.35 -2.60 -43.15
C LEU A 140 34.84 -1.90 -41.88
N SER A 141 35.11 -0.59 -41.72
CA SER A 141 34.75 0.17 -40.51
C SER A 141 33.25 0.42 -40.40
N ASP A 142 32.55 0.59 -41.51
CA ASP A 142 31.10 0.88 -41.50
C ASP A 142 30.28 -0.35 -41.07
N ASP A 143 30.75 -1.54 -41.40
CA ASP A 143 30.13 -2.79 -40.99
C ASP A 143 30.24 -3.00 -39.47
N VAL A 144 31.34 -2.60 -38.85
CA VAL A 144 31.54 -2.73 -37.40
C VAL A 144 30.48 -1.94 -36.62
N VAL A 145 30.14 -0.72 -37.06
CA VAL A 145 29.12 0.10 -36.38
C VAL A 145 27.74 -0.55 -36.48
N MET A 146 27.38 -1.06 -37.66
CA MET A 146 26.10 -1.73 -37.89
C MET A 146 26.00 -3.03 -37.07
N TRP A 147 27.03 -3.87 -37.08
CA TRP A 147 27.04 -5.10 -36.28
C TRP A 147 27.03 -4.83 -34.78
N THR A 148 27.75 -3.81 -34.32
CA THR A 148 27.75 -3.38 -32.91
C THR A 148 26.34 -2.95 -32.50
N TRP A 149 25.68 -2.15 -33.33
CA TRP A 149 24.31 -1.72 -33.08
C TRP A 149 23.31 -2.89 -33.10
N ALA A 150 23.42 -3.79 -34.08
CA ALA A 150 22.58 -4.98 -34.16
C ALA A 150 22.75 -5.89 -32.94
N LEU A 151 24.00 -6.15 -32.52
CA LEU A 151 24.29 -6.93 -31.32
C LEU A 151 23.73 -6.25 -30.06
N ALA A 152 23.88 -4.93 -29.92
CA ALA A 152 23.33 -4.20 -28.79
C ALA A 152 21.79 -4.28 -28.73
N SER A 153 21.12 -4.17 -29.89
CA SER A 153 19.66 -4.31 -29.98
C SER A 153 19.16 -5.71 -29.69
N ILE A 154 19.91 -6.75 -30.07
CA ILE A 154 19.54 -8.15 -29.85
C ILE A 154 19.83 -8.59 -28.41
N LEU A 155 21.00 -8.25 -27.87
CA LEU A 155 21.45 -8.72 -26.55
C LEU A 155 21.04 -7.81 -25.40
N GLY A 156 20.78 -6.52 -25.67
CA GLY A 156 20.44 -5.52 -24.65
C GLY A 156 19.18 -5.88 -23.86
N PRO A 157 18.03 -6.12 -24.49
CA PRO A 157 16.80 -6.40 -23.76
C PRO A 157 16.84 -7.70 -22.93
N PRO A 158 17.36 -8.84 -23.43
CA PRO A 158 17.56 -10.04 -22.61
C PRO A 158 18.49 -9.81 -21.40
N ALA A 159 19.58 -9.08 -21.58
CA ALA A 159 20.49 -8.74 -20.50
C ALA A 159 19.80 -7.85 -19.44
N LEU A 160 18.97 -6.90 -19.87
CA LEU A 160 18.16 -6.08 -18.97
C LEU A 160 17.13 -6.93 -18.19
N HIS A 161 16.45 -7.88 -18.84
CA HIS A 161 15.53 -8.81 -18.17
C HIS A 161 16.26 -9.65 -17.11
N LEU A 162 17.41 -10.20 -17.44
CA LEU A 162 18.22 -10.99 -16.52
C LEU A 162 18.65 -10.14 -15.30
N LEU A 163 19.13 -8.92 -15.55
CA LEU A 163 19.52 -7.99 -14.49
C LEU A 163 18.35 -7.65 -13.56
N LEU A 164 17.18 -7.31 -14.11
CA LEU A 164 16.00 -7.00 -13.31
C LEU A 164 15.51 -8.22 -12.52
N THR A 165 15.59 -9.42 -13.12
CA THR A 165 15.26 -10.67 -12.43
C THR A 165 16.17 -10.89 -11.23
N VAL A 166 17.49 -10.76 -11.41
CA VAL A 166 18.47 -10.91 -10.32
C VAL A 166 18.24 -9.88 -9.22
N LEU A 167 18.03 -8.61 -9.57
CA LEU A 167 17.74 -7.56 -8.60
C LEU A 167 16.48 -7.86 -7.79
N THR A 168 15.41 -8.34 -8.45
CA THR A 168 14.16 -8.71 -7.80
C THR A 168 14.34 -9.91 -6.85
N LEU A 169 15.15 -10.91 -7.24
CA LEU A 169 15.50 -12.05 -6.39
C LEU A 169 16.31 -11.63 -5.14
N THR A 170 17.14 -10.60 -5.25
CA THR A 170 17.90 -10.04 -4.11
C THR A 170 17.07 -9.16 -3.17
N GLY A 171 15.74 -9.06 -3.39
CA GLY A 171 14.86 -8.21 -2.60
C GLY A 171 14.97 -6.71 -2.93
N ARG A 172 15.68 -6.36 -4.02
CA ARG A 172 15.74 -4.98 -4.53
C ARG A 172 14.64 -4.79 -5.55
N SER A 173 13.92 -3.67 -5.48
CA SER A 173 12.87 -3.31 -6.44
C SER A 173 13.42 -2.24 -7.40
N PRO A 174 14.12 -2.61 -8.48
CA PRO A 174 14.70 -1.64 -9.40
C PRO A 174 13.60 -0.80 -10.07
N ARG A 175 13.65 0.50 -9.86
CA ARG A 175 12.74 1.47 -10.49
C ARG A 175 13.44 2.06 -11.71
N VAL A 176 13.05 1.61 -12.91
CA VAL A 176 13.52 2.23 -14.15
C VAL A 176 12.81 3.58 -14.30
N PRO A 177 13.51 4.74 -14.31
CA PRO A 177 12.97 6.10 -14.10
C PRO A 177 11.75 6.49 -14.97
N LEU A 178 11.64 5.94 -16.17
CA LEU A 178 10.53 6.19 -17.10
C LEU A 178 9.40 5.15 -16.95
N LEU A 179 9.75 3.88 -16.86
CA LEU A 179 8.78 2.78 -16.81
C LEU A 179 7.99 2.76 -15.50
N TRP A 180 8.61 3.16 -14.37
CA TRP A 180 7.91 3.12 -13.09
C TRP A 180 6.73 4.09 -13.05
N LYS A 181 6.81 5.25 -13.72
CA LYS A 181 5.71 6.21 -13.79
C LYS A 181 4.53 5.62 -14.54
N VAL A 182 4.79 5.04 -15.72
CA VAL A 182 3.75 4.39 -16.53
C VAL A 182 3.15 3.21 -15.78
N ALA A 183 3.98 2.35 -15.19
CA ALA A 183 3.51 1.20 -14.41
C ALA A 183 2.68 1.63 -13.19
N ALA A 184 3.09 2.70 -12.48
CA ALA A 184 2.33 3.24 -11.35
C ALA A 184 0.95 3.77 -11.80
N THR A 185 0.89 4.52 -12.91
CA THR A 185 -0.37 5.02 -13.46
C THR A 185 -1.31 3.89 -13.87
N VAL A 186 -0.79 2.83 -14.50
CA VAL A 186 -1.59 1.67 -14.96
C VAL A 186 -2.04 0.78 -13.79
N THR A 187 -1.26 0.72 -12.71
CA THR A 187 -1.57 -0.12 -11.54
C THR A 187 -2.38 0.58 -10.46
N ALA A 188 -2.37 1.92 -10.43
CA ALA A 188 -3.26 2.71 -9.60
C ALA A 188 -4.69 2.25 -9.85
N ARG A 189 -5.33 1.67 -8.82
CA ARG A 189 -6.76 1.35 -8.91
C ARG A 189 -7.49 2.67 -9.14
N PRO A 190 -8.43 2.74 -10.09
CA PRO A 190 -9.43 3.80 -10.08
C PRO A 190 -10.04 3.80 -8.69
N SER A 191 -9.95 4.92 -7.99
CA SER A 191 -10.64 5.09 -6.72
C SER A 191 -12.11 4.75 -6.95
N GLU A 192 -12.60 3.66 -6.35
CA GLU A 192 -14.03 3.31 -6.41
C GLU A 192 -14.92 4.41 -5.80
N ASP A 193 -14.33 5.39 -5.09
CA ASP A 193 -15.02 6.57 -4.59
C ASP A 193 -15.26 7.67 -5.63
N ALA A 194 -14.63 7.61 -6.82
CA ALA A 194 -14.91 8.57 -7.89
C ALA A 194 -16.27 8.37 -8.57
N GLY A 195 -16.96 7.25 -8.27
CA GLY A 195 -18.27 6.91 -8.82
C GLY A 195 -19.43 6.98 -7.83
N ARG A 196 -19.20 7.35 -6.56
CA ARG A 196 -20.29 7.60 -5.62
C ARG A 196 -20.88 8.98 -5.94
N ILE A 197 -21.78 9.01 -6.91
CA ILE A 197 -22.69 10.14 -7.13
C ILE A 197 -23.35 10.40 -5.76
N PRO A 198 -23.17 11.60 -5.16
CA PRO A 198 -23.89 11.92 -3.93
C PRO A 198 -25.39 11.79 -4.24
N ASP A 199 -26.08 10.97 -3.47
CA ASP A 199 -27.54 10.88 -3.52
C ASP A 199 -28.10 12.31 -3.47
N LEU A 200 -28.69 12.73 -4.59
CA LEU A 200 -29.46 13.96 -4.73
C LEU A 200 -30.76 13.79 -3.94
N ALA A 201 -30.68 13.89 -2.62
CA ALA A 201 -31.82 14.01 -1.75
C ALA A 201 -32.03 15.48 -1.34
N SER A 202 -33.16 16.01 -1.81
CA SER A 202 -33.93 17.16 -1.29
C SER A 202 -33.49 18.59 -1.67
N PRO A 203 -34.36 19.34 -2.40
CA PRO A 203 -34.21 20.77 -2.60
C PRO A 203 -34.73 21.50 -1.36
N VAL A 204 -33.84 21.81 -0.42
CA VAL A 204 -34.12 22.82 0.61
C VAL A 204 -33.70 24.17 0.06
N LEU A 205 -34.70 24.99 -0.25
CA LEU A 205 -34.60 26.40 -0.61
C LEU A 205 -33.99 27.18 0.56
N SER A 206 -32.65 27.25 0.61
CA SER A 206 -31.93 28.10 1.54
C SER A 206 -31.46 29.38 0.84
N ARG A 207 -32.07 30.46 1.28
CA ARG A 207 -31.74 31.88 1.05
C ARG A 207 -30.21 32.13 1.10
N PRO A 208 -29.64 32.97 0.22
CA PRO A 208 -28.21 33.28 0.24
C PRO A 208 -27.87 34.06 1.53
N LEU A 209 -27.10 33.42 2.42
CA LEU A 209 -26.48 34.10 3.55
C LEU A 209 -25.18 34.79 3.10
N PRO A 210 -24.84 35.93 3.71
CA PRO A 210 -23.64 36.69 3.38
C PRO A 210 -22.38 35.91 3.72
N ARG A 211 -21.43 35.98 2.80
CA ARG A 211 -20.09 35.41 2.84
C ARG A 211 -19.31 35.93 4.07
N GLN A 212 -19.27 35.14 5.13
CA GLN A 212 -18.34 35.28 6.26
C GLN A 212 -17.42 34.06 6.26
N SER A 213 -16.25 34.13 5.61
CA SER A 213 -15.29 33.01 5.63
C SER A 213 -13.85 33.45 5.30
N GLU A 214 -13.31 34.41 6.06
CA GLU A 214 -11.87 34.74 6.00
C GLU A 214 -11.23 35.03 7.38
N GLY A 215 -11.97 34.87 8.48
CA GLY A 215 -11.48 35.22 9.83
C GLY A 215 -11.24 34.07 10.81
N ILE A 216 -11.66 32.84 10.49
CA ILE A 216 -11.66 31.71 11.46
C ILE A 216 -10.39 30.86 11.38
N ASP A 217 -9.76 30.75 10.21
CA ASP A 217 -8.67 29.79 9.98
C ASP A 217 -7.35 30.19 10.69
N VAL A 218 -7.15 31.47 11.01
CA VAL A 218 -5.89 31.95 11.61
C VAL A 218 -5.81 31.61 13.10
N ALA A 219 -6.94 31.65 13.82
CA ALA A 219 -6.98 31.34 15.25
C ALA A 219 -6.77 29.84 15.52
N GLU A 220 -7.33 28.98 14.68
CA GLU A 220 -7.18 27.52 14.81
C GLU A 220 -5.74 27.07 14.50
N SER A 221 -5.11 27.66 13.47
CA SER A 221 -3.72 27.36 13.13
C SER A 221 -2.71 27.79 14.21
N ALA A 222 -2.99 28.88 14.95
CA ALA A 222 -2.13 29.31 16.05
C ALA A 222 -2.22 28.36 17.26
N SER A 223 -3.41 27.82 17.52
CA SER A 223 -3.64 26.86 18.61
C SER A 223 -2.96 25.51 18.34
N THR A 224 -2.96 25.03 17.10
CA THR A 224 -2.30 23.75 16.75
C THR A 224 -0.78 23.84 16.81
N ALA A 225 -0.21 24.98 16.40
CA ALA A 225 1.23 25.24 16.51
C ALA A 225 1.68 25.20 17.97
N HIS A 226 0.98 25.93 18.85
CA HIS A 226 1.27 25.93 20.28
C HIS A 226 1.11 24.53 20.92
N ALA A 227 0.08 23.77 20.52
CA ALA A 227 -0.09 22.39 20.99
C ALA A 227 1.07 21.48 20.58
N PHE A 228 1.63 21.66 19.38
CA PHE A 228 2.80 20.90 18.94
C PHE A 228 4.08 21.33 19.66
N ASP A 229 4.24 22.60 20.03
CA ASP A 229 5.40 23.07 20.81
C ASP A 229 5.52 22.29 22.14
N LEU A 230 4.41 22.05 22.84
CA LEU A 230 4.38 21.23 24.06
C LEU A 230 4.78 19.76 23.82
N VAL A 231 4.52 19.22 22.63
CA VAL A 231 4.95 17.86 22.25
C VAL A 231 6.44 17.87 21.97
N TRP A 232 6.92 18.90 21.31
CA TRP A 232 8.33 19.07 20.99
C TRP A 232 9.19 19.19 22.26
N ASP A 233 8.72 19.94 23.26
CA ASP A 233 9.40 20.04 24.56
C ASP A 233 9.48 18.68 25.26
N ARG A 234 8.43 17.85 25.15
CA ARG A 234 8.44 16.48 25.69
C ARG A 234 9.40 15.57 24.94
N ILE A 235 9.48 15.70 23.61
CA ILE A 235 10.51 14.99 22.82
C ILE A 235 11.90 15.38 23.37
N GLY A 236 12.18 16.66 23.60
CA GLY A 236 13.46 17.07 24.21
C GLY A 236 13.70 16.47 25.60
N ARG A 237 12.67 16.43 26.46
CA ARG A 237 12.76 15.89 27.83
C ARG A 237 13.10 14.39 27.88
N TYR A 238 12.62 13.61 26.89
CA TYR A 238 12.85 12.17 26.81
C TYR A 238 13.99 11.78 25.86
N GLU A 239 14.92 12.71 25.59
CA GLU A 239 16.16 12.39 24.87
C GLU A 239 16.96 11.31 25.61
N GLY A 240 17.61 10.40 24.87
CA GLY A 240 18.42 9.32 25.44
C GLY A 240 17.65 8.13 26.00
N GLU A 241 16.34 8.27 26.19
CA GLU A 241 15.47 7.18 26.62
C GLU A 241 15.25 6.12 25.53
N VAL A 242 14.88 4.91 25.95
CA VAL A 242 14.62 3.80 25.04
C VAL A 242 13.19 3.89 24.47
N PHE A 243 13.08 3.87 23.15
CA PHE A 243 11.83 3.82 22.39
C PHE A 243 11.69 2.50 21.65
N ARG A 244 10.46 2.05 21.39
CA ARG A 244 10.16 0.78 20.70
C ARG A 244 9.56 1.04 19.33
N LEU A 245 10.22 0.53 18.29
CA LEU A 245 9.68 0.46 16.94
C LEU A 245 8.56 -0.59 16.87
N ARG A 246 7.57 -0.35 16.01
CA ARG A 246 6.45 -1.28 15.80
C ARG A 246 6.88 -2.70 15.37
N ARG A 247 8.05 -2.84 14.75
CA ARG A 247 8.63 -4.14 14.36
C ARG A 247 9.48 -4.81 15.46
N GLY A 248 9.40 -4.32 16.71
CA GLY A 248 10.04 -4.92 17.88
C GLY A 248 11.46 -4.45 18.20
N GLY A 249 12.10 -3.66 17.33
CA GLY A 249 13.41 -3.08 17.63
C GLY A 249 13.33 -1.91 18.60
N THR A 250 14.29 -1.77 19.51
CA THR A 250 14.45 -0.57 20.35
C THR A 250 15.41 0.44 19.73
N PHE A 251 15.35 1.70 20.12
CA PHE A 251 16.35 2.73 19.75
C PHE A 251 16.36 3.83 20.79
N THR A 252 17.45 4.59 20.84
CA THR A 252 17.53 5.87 21.55
C THR A 252 17.74 6.99 20.52
N TYR A 253 17.56 8.25 20.89
CA TYR A 253 17.91 9.36 20.03
C TYR A 253 18.58 10.48 20.80
N ARG A 254 19.25 11.34 20.05
CA ARG A 254 19.76 12.63 20.51
C ARG A 254 19.04 13.77 19.81
N LEU A 255 18.84 14.88 20.51
CA LEU A 255 18.29 16.11 19.95
C LEU A 255 19.46 17.05 19.64
N ARG A 256 19.50 17.58 18.41
CA ARG A 256 20.50 18.55 17.96
C ARG A 256 19.78 19.69 17.27
N ASP A 257 19.75 20.85 17.91
CA ASP A 257 18.99 22.00 17.44
C ASP A 257 17.51 21.64 17.23
N ASN A 258 17.09 21.47 15.98
CA ASN A 258 15.74 21.06 15.58
C ASN A 258 15.69 19.67 14.95
N ASP A 259 16.74 18.88 15.09
CA ASP A 259 16.84 17.55 14.51
C ASP A 259 16.84 16.46 15.59
N VAL A 260 16.10 15.39 15.33
CA VAL A 260 16.19 14.12 16.08
C VAL A 260 17.13 13.17 15.34
N CYS A 261 18.18 12.71 16.02
CA CYS A 261 19.18 11.79 15.49
C CYS A 261 19.09 10.43 16.22
N PRO A 262 18.43 9.40 15.64
CA PRO A 262 18.38 8.07 16.22
C PRO A 262 19.76 7.40 16.24
N ASP A 263 20.08 6.64 17.29
CA ASP A 263 21.34 5.91 17.45
C ASP A 263 21.57 4.81 16.39
N ARG A 264 20.48 4.17 15.95
CA ARG A 264 20.50 3.04 15.00
C ARG A 264 20.68 3.43 13.54
N ALA A 265 20.53 4.71 13.19
CA ALA A 265 20.56 5.15 11.81
C ALA A 265 21.29 6.48 11.70
N LYS A 266 22.19 6.58 10.72
CA LYS A 266 22.91 7.82 10.40
C LYS A 266 21.99 8.78 9.60
N ILE A 267 20.86 9.14 10.19
CA ILE A 267 19.86 10.06 9.63
C ILE A 267 19.57 11.18 10.63
N SER A 268 19.32 12.37 10.12
CA SER A 268 18.83 13.52 10.90
C SER A 268 17.37 13.77 10.54
N ILE A 269 16.47 13.78 11.52
CA ILE A 269 15.03 13.96 11.30
C ILE A 269 14.62 15.33 11.81
N HIS A 270 14.46 16.28 10.87
CA HIS A 270 14.09 17.65 11.20
C HIS A 270 12.69 17.79 11.80
N ARG A 271 12.52 18.73 12.74
CA ARG A 271 11.27 19.10 13.44
C ARG A 271 10.06 19.21 12.52
N SER A 272 10.24 19.76 11.32
CA SER A 272 9.17 19.87 10.32
C SER A 272 8.55 18.52 9.89
N ASN A 273 9.28 17.41 10.03
CA ASN A 273 8.75 16.07 9.78
C ASN A 273 7.80 15.62 10.89
N PHE A 274 8.11 16.00 12.14
CA PHE A 274 7.26 15.71 13.28
C PHE A 274 5.97 16.53 13.24
N VAL A 275 6.05 17.82 12.87
CA VAL A 275 4.86 18.66 12.61
C VAL A 275 3.96 18.00 11.56
N ARG A 276 4.53 17.65 10.39
CA ARG A 276 3.79 16.98 9.31
C ARG A 276 3.16 15.64 9.72
N ALA A 277 3.81 14.89 10.61
CA ALA A 277 3.24 13.66 11.15
C ALA A 277 2.15 13.93 12.20
N TRP A 278 2.32 14.97 13.02
CA TRP A 278 1.37 15.37 14.06
C TRP A 278 0.02 15.78 13.47
N ASP A 279 0.04 16.50 12.35
CA ASP A 279 -1.15 16.93 11.62
C ASP A 279 -1.95 15.76 11.01
N ARG A 280 -1.34 14.57 10.92
CA ARG A 280 -1.97 13.35 10.37
C ARG A 280 -2.55 12.43 11.42
N ARG A 281 -2.54 12.83 12.69
CA ARG A 281 -3.10 12.01 13.76
C ARG A 281 -4.60 11.83 13.55
N PRO A 282 -5.16 10.65 13.89
CA PRO A 282 -4.51 9.51 14.52
C PRO A 282 -3.60 8.72 13.56
N LEU A 283 -2.43 8.30 14.06
CA LEU A 283 -1.47 7.53 13.28
C LEU A 283 -1.77 6.03 13.43
N SER A 284 -2.14 5.39 12.34
CA SER A 284 -2.40 3.95 12.28
C SER A 284 -1.13 3.11 12.18
N GLY A 285 -0.02 3.70 11.73
CA GLY A 285 1.27 3.04 11.53
C GLY A 285 2.30 3.89 10.78
N PRO A 286 3.57 3.44 10.76
CA PRO A 286 4.63 4.14 10.04
C PRO A 286 4.40 4.16 8.51
N GLY A 287 3.62 3.22 7.97
CA GLY A 287 3.25 3.20 6.56
C GLY A 287 2.49 4.45 6.10
N GLN A 288 1.67 5.05 6.99
CA GLN A 288 0.92 6.29 6.74
C GLN A 288 1.84 7.51 6.55
N LEU A 289 3.06 7.46 7.09
CA LEU A 289 4.05 8.53 7.02
C LEU A 289 5.08 8.35 5.88
N SER A 290 5.07 7.21 5.21
CA SER A 290 6.18 6.77 4.34
C SER A 290 6.40 7.59 3.06
N LYS A 291 5.44 8.42 2.64
CA LYS A 291 5.51 9.11 1.33
C LYS A 291 6.38 10.36 1.33
N ASP A 292 6.53 11.03 2.48
CA ASP A 292 7.10 12.39 2.53
C ASP A 292 7.86 12.71 3.83
N ILE A 293 7.96 11.74 4.74
CA ILE A 293 8.67 11.90 6.02
C ILE A 293 9.90 11.00 6.04
N ILE A 294 11.04 11.58 6.40
CA ILE A 294 12.29 10.85 6.61
C ILE A 294 12.20 10.10 7.94
N GLY A 295 12.58 8.82 7.95
CA GLY A 295 12.56 8.00 9.16
C GLY A 295 11.15 7.76 9.74
N PRO A 296 10.15 7.37 8.93
CA PRO A 296 8.75 7.30 9.37
C PRO A 296 8.53 6.34 10.55
N SER A 297 9.34 5.28 10.66
CA SER A 297 9.30 4.35 11.80
C SER A 297 9.73 4.99 13.12
N TYR A 298 10.73 5.87 13.09
CA TYR A 298 11.22 6.59 14.28
C TYR A 298 10.24 7.68 14.69
N VAL A 299 9.77 8.48 13.72
CA VAL A 299 8.75 9.52 13.95
C VAL A 299 7.48 8.92 14.54
N TYR A 300 6.98 7.83 13.95
CA TYR A 300 5.82 7.11 14.48
C TYR A 300 6.06 6.62 15.91
N ALA A 301 7.20 5.97 16.17
CA ALA A 301 7.50 5.42 17.49
C ALA A 301 7.59 6.50 18.58
N ILE A 302 8.18 7.67 18.27
CA ILE A 302 8.28 8.80 19.20
C ILE A 302 6.89 9.42 19.45
N LEU A 303 6.16 9.77 18.39
CA LEU A 303 4.86 10.45 18.52
C LEU A 303 3.73 9.57 19.09
N THR A 304 3.90 8.25 19.05
CA THR A 304 2.91 7.30 19.63
C THR A 304 3.36 6.72 20.97
N ASP A 305 4.54 7.10 21.47
CA ASP A 305 4.98 6.73 22.81
C ASP A 305 4.08 7.40 23.85
N SER A 306 3.59 6.65 24.84
CA SER A 306 2.68 7.18 25.85
C SER A 306 3.27 8.35 26.63
N ARG A 307 4.60 8.44 26.78
CA ARG A 307 5.27 9.55 27.46
C ARG A 307 5.15 10.87 26.68
N ILE A 308 5.01 10.79 25.36
CA ILE A 308 4.98 11.93 24.43
C ILE A 308 3.56 12.20 23.92
N ALA A 309 2.71 11.16 23.84
CA ALA A 309 1.34 11.27 23.37
C ALA A 309 0.39 11.81 24.45
N THR A 310 0.68 11.61 25.74
CA THR A 310 -0.19 12.04 26.85
C THR A 310 -0.17 13.55 26.99
N GLU A 311 -1.19 14.24 26.51
CA GLU A 311 -1.35 15.69 26.71
C GLU A 311 -1.36 16.02 28.22
N GLU A 312 -0.20 16.42 28.77
CA GLU A 312 -0.10 17.03 30.10
C GLU A 312 -0.92 18.32 30.07
N GLY A 313 -2.16 18.27 30.54
CA GLY A 313 -3.09 19.41 30.55
C GLY A 313 -4.36 19.19 29.71
N SER A 314 -4.39 18.17 28.87
CA SER A 314 -5.67 17.53 28.60
C SER A 314 -6.00 16.84 29.91
N VAL A 315 -6.89 17.47 30.66
CA VAL A 315 -8.11 16.76 30.99
C VAL A 315 -8.50 16.11 29.68
N VAL A 316 -7.99 14.88 29.43
CA VAL A 316 -8.66 13.97 28.54
C VAL A 316 -10.09 14.20 28.97
N PRO A 317 -11.04 14.55 28.09
CA PRO A 317 -12.38 14.18 28.43
C PRO A 317 -12.20 12.69 28.64
N HIS A 318 -11.99 12.27 29.90
CA HIS A 318 -12.48 11.04 30.43
C HIS A 318 -13.81 11.04 29.71
N MET A 319 -13.91 10.22 28.67
CA MET A 319 -15.17 9.60 28.40
C MET A 319 -15.42 9.05 29.78
N SER A 320 -16.25 9.80 30.52
CA SER A 320 -16.41 9.71 31.95
C SER A 320 -17.26 8.49 32.03
N THR A 321 -16.59 7.37 31.81
CA THR A 321 -17.18 6.10 31.57
C THR A 321 -17.53 5.68 32.98
N GLU A 322 -18.72 6.12 33.36
CA GLU A 322 -19.23 6.01 34.70
C GLU A 322 -19.48 4.53 34.92
N LEU A 323 -18.82 3.96 35.93
CA LEU A 323 -19.09 2.60 36.36
C LEU A 323 -20.47 2.59 37.03
N ILE A 324 -21.48 2.08 36.33
CA ILE A 324 -22.86 1.99 36.87
C ILE A 324 -22.97 0.76 37.78
N ALA A 325 -22.48 -0.38 37.31
CA ALA A 325 -22.63 -1.64 38.01
C ALA A 325 -21.45 -2.57 37.78
N GLU A 326 -21.13 -3.35 38.80
CA GLU A 326 -20.13 -4.42 38.75
C GLU A 326 -20.80 -5.74 39.14
N ARG A 327 -20.48 -6.82 38.43
CA ARG A 327 -20.91 -8.19 38.73
C ARG A 327 -19.78 -9.18 38.51
N PRO A 328 -19.85 -10.37 39.14
CA PRO A 328 -19.04 -11.51 38.71
C PRO A 328 -19.16 -11.71 37.19
N TYR A 329 -18.08 -12.18 36.57
CA TYR A 329 -18.07 -12.37 35.12
C TYR A 329 -19.18 -13.34 34.67
N GLU A 330 -20.01 -12.87 33.74
CA GLU A 330 -21.16 -13.58 33.18
C GLU A 330 -21.12 -13.41 31.66
N SER A 331 -20.81 -14.49 30.93
CA SER A 331 -20.64 -14.44 29.47
C SER A 331 -21.91 -14.00 28.73
N ALA A 332 -23.09 -14.23 29.31
CA ALA A 332 -24.39 -13.90 28.71
C ALA A 332 -24.64 -12.39 28.57
N LEU A 333 -23.96 -11.55 29.36
CA LEU A 333 -24.14 -10.10 29.32
C LEU A 333 -23.38 -9.42 28.16
N HIS A 334 -22.56 -10.17 27.40
CA HIS A 334 -21.65 -9.58 26.42
C HIS A 334 -21.96 -10.04 25.00
N HIS A 335 -22.11 -9.09 24.07
CA HIS A 335 -22.33 -9.38 22.65
C HIS A 335 -21.04 -9.53 21.82
N GLY A 336 -19.87 -9.43 22.46
CA GLY A 336 -18.56 -9.50 21.80
C GLY A 336 -17.89 -10.87 21.89
N ARG A 337 -17.28 -11.33 20.78
CA ARG A 337 -16.57 -12.62 20.70
C ARG A 337 -15.45 -12.76 21.75
N ARG A 338 -14.73 -11.68 22.07
CA ARG A 338 -13.67 -11.69 23.10
C ARG A 338 -14.24 -11.91 24.49
N ALA A 339 -15.28 -11.16 24.83
CA ALA A 339 -15.94 -11.30 26.11
C ALA A 339 -16.51 -12.71 26.26
N ALA A 340 -17.17 -13.27 25.24
CA ALA A 340 -17.65 -14.67 25.26
C ALA A 340 -16.53 -15.72 25.45
N GLN A 341 -15.28 -15.38 25.16
CA GLN A 341 -14.09 -16.21 25.36
C GLN A 341 -13.40 -15.97 26.72
N GLY A 342 -14.00 -15.19 27.63
CA GLY A 342 -13.40 -14.83 28.90
C GLY A 342 -12.19 -13.90 28.78
N ARG A 343 -12.12 -13.11 27.69
CA ARG A 343 -11.04 -12.13 27.45
C ARG A 343 -11.54 -10.70 27.64
N CYS A 344 -10.67 -9.87 28.22
CA CYS A 344 -10.95 -8.46 28.47
C CYS A 344 -11.35 -7.74 27.17
N SER A 345 -12.50 -7.05 27.18
CA SER A 345 -12.99 -6.24 26.06
C SER A 345 -12.58 -4.77 26.17
N TRP A 346 -12.20 -4.31 27.37
CA TRP A 346 -11.87 -2.91 27.65
C TRP A 346 -10.60 -2.42 26.94
N HIS A 347 -9.49 -3.16 27.06
CA HIS A 347 -8.21 -2.81 26.41
C HIS A 347 -8.12 -3.28 24.95
N GLY A 348 -9.24 -3.68 24.35
CA GLY A 348 -9.28 -4.19 22.98
C GLY A 348 -8.39 -5.42 22.80
N GLN A 349 -7.70 -5.51 21.65
CA GLN A 349 -6.93 -6.70 21.29
C GLN A 349 -5.68 -6.95 22.16
N THR A 350 -5.19 -5.93 22.86
CA THR A 350 -3.86 -5.92 23.48
C THR A 350 -3.78 -6.57 24.86
N CYS A 351 -4.91 -6.83 25.52
CA CYS A 351 -4.93 -7.40 26.85
C CYS A 351 -5.08 -8.93 26.80
N GLU A 352 -4.16 -9.65 27.43
CA GLU A 352 -4.23 -11.11 27.59
C GLU A 352 -4.68 -11.53 29.00
N ASP A 353 -4.80 -10.58 29.93
CA ASP A 353 -5.23 -10.83 31.31
C ASP A 353 -6.64 -11.46 31.35
N SER A 354 -6.85 -12.37 32.30
CA SER A 354 -8.14 -13.01 32.56
C SER A 354 -9.19 -12.01 33.00
N VAL A 355 -10.44 -12.25 32.59
CA VAL A 355 -11.58 -11.45 33.02
C VAL A 355 -11.95 -11.80 34.46
N VAL A 356 -12.12 -10.78 35.29
CA VAL A 356 -12.50 -10.91 36.71
C VAL A 356 -13.94 -10.47 36.97
N ALA A 357 -14.47 -9.55 36.16
CA ALA A 357 -15.81 -8.98 36.35
C ALA A 357 -16.48 -8.62 35.02
N SER A 358 -17.81 -8.57 35.06
CA SER A 358 -18.64 -7.85 34.08
C SER A 358 -18.97 -6.48 34.67
N VAL A 359 -18.64 -5.41 33.95
CA VAL A 359 -18.98 -4.04 34.36
C VAL A 359 -19.93 -3.40 33.36
N LEU A 360 -20.97 -2.74 33.87
CA LEU A 360 -21.84 -1.88 33.08
C LEU A 360 -21.30 -0.47 33.18
N THR A 361 -20.98 0.11 32.04
CA THR A 361 -20.47 1.47 31.98
C THR A 361 -21.34 2.36 31.11
N ARG A 362 -21.46 3.64 31.47
CA ARG A 362 -22.15 4.64 30.65
C ARG A 362 -21.16 5.57 29.98
N ASP A 363 -21.24 5.67 28.66
CA ASP A 363 -20.52 6.66 27.88
C ASP A 363 -21.47 7.47 26.97
N LYS A 364 -20.93 8.27 26.05
CA LYS A 364 -21.74 9.07 25.11
C LYS A 364 -22.61 8.22 24.17
N GLY A 365 -22.28 6.94 23.99
CA GLY A 365 -23.00 5.97 23.18
C GLY A 365 -24.07 5.17 23.94
N GLY A 366 -24.21 5.38 25.25
CA GLY A 366 -25.19 4.72 26.10
C GLY A 366 -24.56 3.80 27.15
N GLU A 367 -25.32 2.82 27.61
CA GLU A 367 -24.88 1.85 28.61
C GLU A 367 -24.45 0.55 27.94
N THR A 368 -23.24 0.09 28.22
CA THR A 368 -22.68 -1.14 27.64
C THR A 368 -21.99 -2.00 28.69
N TRP A 369 -22.21 -3.32 28.59
CA TRP A 369 -21.50 -4.30 29.40
C TRP A 369 -20.12 -4.60 28.81
N HIS A 370 -19.09 -4.58 29.65
CA HIS A 370 -17.72 -4.91 29.32
C HIS A 370 -17.20 -6.03 30.23
N ALA A 371 -16.48 -6.98 29.63
CA ALA A 371 -15.72 -7.98 30.37
C ALA A 371 -14.35 -7.37 30.70
N VAL A 372 -14.02 -7.20 31.98
CA VAL A 372 -12.82 -6.46 32.40
C VAL A 372 -11.84 -7.35 33.17
N CYS A 373 -10.55 -7.10 32.97
CA CYS A 373 -9.49 -7.66 33.82
C CYS A 373 -9.27 -6.80 35.08
N GLN A 374 -8.51 -7.31 36.04
CA GLN A 374 -8.26 -6.62 37.33
C GLN A 374 -7.74 -5.19 37.15
N ARG A 375 -6.86 -4.97 36.18
CA ARG A 375 -6.27 -3.65 35.89
C ARG A 375 -7.30 -2.65 35.39
N ALA A 376 -8.18 -3.08 34.48
CA ALA A 376 -9.26 -2.23 33.99
C ALA A 376 -10.28 -1.93 35.09
N LEU A 377 -10.57 -2.92 35.95
CA LEU A 377 -11.49 -2.74 37.08
C LEU A 377 -10.96 -1.73 38.10
N SER A 378 -9.66 -1.80 38.44
CA SER A 378 -9.03 -0.85 39.38
C SER A 378 -9.07 0.58 38.82
N ALA A 379 -8.75 0.74 37.53
CA ALA A 379 -8.84 2.03 36.84
C ALA A 379 -10.28 2.60 36.80
N LEU A 380 -11.30 1.75 36.69
CA LEU A 380 -12.71 2.16 36.72
C LEU A 380 -13.20 2.55 38.12
N ARG A 381 -12.64 1.96 39.18
CA ARG A 381 -12.94 2.33 40.56
C ARG A 381 -12.21 3.60 41.02
N GLY A 382 -11.16 3.99 40.30
CA GLY A 382 -10.28 5.08 40.72
C GLY A 382 -9.32 4.67 41.84
N ASP A 383 -9.01 3.37 41.95
CA ASP A 383 -8.08 2.79 42.94
C ASP A 383 -6.60 2.96 42.53
#